data_AF-A0A932E494-F1
#
_entry.id   AF-A0A932E494-F1
#
_cell.length_a   1.000
_cell.length_b   1.000
_cell.length_c   1.000
_cell.angle_alpha   90.00
_cell.angle_beta   90.00
_cell.angle_gamma   90.00
#
_symmetry.space_group_name_H-M   'P 1'
#
loop_
_entity.id
_entity.type
_entity.pdbx_description
1 polymer ?
#
loop_
_entity_poly.entity_id
_entity_poly.type
_entity_poly.pdbx_seq_one_letter_code
_entity_poly.pdbx_strand_id
1 'polypeptide(L)'
;MIAPRNHPPLLALVDELLAEQGRLQTPAARASHVFDQIVNRKSEIANFQSLIPLTAPGPGEQYAFEVDLDSCSGCKACVVACHSLNGLDKTESWRDVGLVHGGSCAAPYQQTITTACHHCADPACLNGCPVLAYEKDPVTGIVRHLDDQCIGCQYCVLKCPYDVPKYSERLGIVRKCDMCHQRLGAGEAPACVQACPTQAIRIVMVTIHGGGVPSPRNDPPRADTSHFLPAAPDPAYTQPTTRYVSRQPLPANARAADASALRPHPPHWPLVIMLTLLSVSVGCFTVAALTAFNPIPFVTYYVTNIGWAAGTLGLAASVFHLGQRLRAWRIFLGWRKSWLSREAVVFGAWFGLATATIMVTRGFSPHALPLPPLLAATALTGLAGLFCSVMIYVDTRREFWRFTQTAPRFLGTALVCGLAFVAPAPAALALTAKLAFDARSLRGPAVPARLLRGPLPRA
;
A
#
# COMPACT_ATOMS: atom_id res chain seq x y z
N MET A 1 -6.29 53.05 -34.97
CA MET A 1 -7.73 52.75 -35.00
C MET A 1 -7.91 51.39 -35.65
N ILE A 2 -8.08 50.34 -34.84
CA ILE A 2 -8.39 48.99 -35.31
C ILE A 2 -9.89 48.81 -35.04
N ALA A 3 -10.67 48.56 -36.09
CA ALA A 3 -12.11 48.37 -35.98
C ALA A 3 -12.44 47.15 -35.10
N PRO A 4 -13.52 47.18 -34.29
CA PRO A 4 -13.95 46.02 -33.54
C PRO A 4 -14.35 44.93 -34.53
N ARG A 5 -13.73 43.75 -34.40
CA ARG A 5 -14.16 42.56 -35.16
C ARG A 5 -15.51 42.14 -34.61
N ASN A 6 -16.54 42.19 -35.46
CA ASN A 6 -17.84 41.59 -35.17
C ASN A 6 -17.63 40.07 -35.00
N HIS A 7 -17.63 39.61 -33.75
CA HIS A 7 -17.70 38.18 -33.45
C HIS A 7 -19.05 37.63 -33.94
N PRO A 8 -19.09 36.44 -34.58
CA PRO A 8 -20.35 35.86 -35.00
C PRO A 8 -21.25 35.63 -33.77
N PRO A 9 -22.57 35.81 -33.88
CA PRO A 9 -23.49 35.88 -32.73
C PRO A 9 -23.48 34.64 -31.83
N LEU A 10 -23.08 33.49 -32.38
CA LEU A 10 -22.94 32.23 -31.65
C LEU A 10 -21.74 32.21 -30.69
N LEU A 11 -20.62 32.85 -31.05
CA LEU A 11 -19.45 32.97 -30.18
C LEU A 11 -19.70 33.97 -29.05
N ALA A 12 -20.41 35.08 -29.35
CA ALA A 12 -20.84 36.03 -28.33
C ALA A 12 -21.80 35.39 -27.31
N LEU A 13 -22.74 34.56 -27.77
CA LEU A 13 -23.65 33.84 -26.88
C LEU A 13 -22.92 32.79 -26.03
N VAL A 14 -21.94 32.08 -26.59
CA VAL A 14 -21.13 31.13 -25.82
C VAL A 14 -20.30 31.85 -24.76
N ASP A 15 -19.67 32.98 -25.10
CA ASP A 15 -18.91 33.78 -24.13
C ASP A 15 -19.81 34.37 -23.03
N GLU A 16 -21.03 34.78 -23.38
CA GLU A 16 -22.03 35.26 -22.43
C GLU A 16 -22.53 34.14 -21.51
N LEU A 17 -22.84 32.96 -22.05
CA LEU A 17 -23.24 31.79 -21.28
C LEU A 17 -22.09 31.27 -20.40
N LEU A 18 -20.84 31.34 -20.85
CA LEU A 18 -19.67 30.99 -20.05
C LEU A 18 -19.43 32.03 -18.93
N ALA A 19 -19.66 33.32 -19.21
CA ALA A 19 -19.59 34.38 -18.20
C ALA A 19 -20.73 34.26 -17.17
N GLU A 20 -21.94 33.90 -17.62
CA GLU A 20 -23.08 33.60 -16.75
C GLU A 20 -22.81 32.36 -15.90
N GLN A 21 -22.34 31.27 -16.51
CA GLN A 21 -21.95 30.05 -15.81
C GLN A 21 -20.81 30.28 -14.81
N GLY A 22 -19.88 31.19 -15.10
CA GLY A 22 -18.85 31.65 -14.17
C GLY A 22 -19.39 32.44 -12.97
N ARG A 23 -20.60 33.04 -13.10
CA ARG A 23 -21.30 33.76 -12.02
C ARG A 23 -22.35 32.92 -11.31
N LEU A 24 -22.77 31.79 -11.90
CA LEU A 24 -23.69 30.83 -11.29
C LEU A 24 -22.98 30.11 -10.14
N GLN A 25 -23.04 30.71 -8.95
CA GLN A 25 -22.71 30.01 -7.72
C GLN A 25 -23.74 28.91 -7.50
N THR A 26 -23.27 27.66 -7.39
CA THR A 26 -24.12 26.55 -6.96
C THR A 26 -24.77 26.90 -5.61
N PRO A 27 -25.94 26.33 -5.28
CA PRO A 27 -26.54 26.50 -3.95
C PRO A 27 -25.57 26.21 -2.81
N ALA A 28 -24.67 25.24 -3.00
CA ALA A 28 -23.58 24.93 -2.07
C ALA A 28 -22.54 26.06 -1.97
N ALA A 29 -22.15 26.69 -3.08
CA ALA A 29 -21.23 27.83 -3.07
C ALA A 29 -21.84 29.07 -2.40
N ARG A 30 -23.12 29.37 -2.65
CA ARG A 30 -23.84 30.43 -1.92
C ARG A 30 -23.95 30.13 -0.43
N ALA A 31 -24.33 28.91 -0.07
CA ALA A 31 -24.42 28.49 1.32
C ALA A 31 -23.05 28.57 2.02
N SER A 32 -21.97 28.19 1.34
CA SER A 32 -20.60 28.33 1.85
C SER A 32 -20.22 29.79 2.06
N HIS A 33 -20.55 30.68 1.11
CA HIS A 33 -20.24 32.10 1.22
C HIS A 33 -21.01 32.77 2.37
N VAL A 34 -22.30 32.43 2.53
CA VAL A 34 -23.13 32.90 3.63
C VAL A 34 -22.62 32.35 4.96
N PHE A 35 -22.26 31.07 5.03
CA PHE A 35 -21.67 30.46 6.21
C PHE A 35 -20.34 31.13 6.59
N ASP A 36 -19.47 31.42 5.63
CA ASP A 36 -18.18 32.10 5.84
C ASP A 36 -18.34 33.55 6.30
N GLN A 37 -19.49 34.19 6.03
CA GLN A 37 -19.82 35.53 6.52
C GLN A 37 -20.45 35.51 7.92
N ILE A 38 -21.28 34.49 8.21
CA ILE A 38 -21.97 34.35 9.50
C ILE A 38 -21.03 33.83 10.59
N VAL A 39 -20.24 32.82 10.26
CA VAL A 39 -19.19 32.32 11.14
C VAL A 39 -18.01 33.27 10.99
N ASN A 40 -17.56 33.88 12.09
CA ASN A 40 -16.35 34.70 12.09
C ASN A 40 -15.13 33.79 11.89
N ARG A 41 -14.96 33.29 10.66
CA ARG A 41 -13.97 32.27 10.29
C ARG A 41 -12.55 32.72 10.61
N LYS A 42 -12.30 34.04 10.53
CA LYS A 42 -11.04 34.66 10.95
C LYS A 42 -10.74 34.43 12.43
N SER A 43 -11.72 34.53 13.32
CA SER A 43 -11.49 34.26 14.75
C SER A 43 -11.25 32.78 15.03
N GLU A 44 -11.94 31.87 14.34
CA GLU A 44 -11.72 30.43 14.51
C GLU A 44 -10.37 29.99 13.95
N ILE A 45 -9.97 30.49 12.78
CA ILE A 45 -8.64 30.23 12.21
C ILE A 45 -7.55 30.73 13.17
N ALA A 46 -7.69 31.95 13.69
CA ALA A 46 -6.73 32.52 14.64
C ALA A 46 -6.55 31.65 15.90
N ASN A 47 -7.61 31.01 16.39
CA ASN A 47 -7.56 30.18 17.60
C ASN A 47 -6.69 28.92 17.45
N PHE A 48 -6.49 28.41 16.23
CA PHE A 48 -5.74 27.17 15.98
C PHE A 48 -4.41 27.38 15.27
N GLN A 49 -4.06 28.63 14.92
CA GLN A 49 -2.76 28.97 14.32
C GLN A 49 -1.58 28.63 15.24
N SER A 50 -1.78 28.63 16.57
CA SER A 50 -0.77 28.21 17.54
C SER A 50 -0.44 26.72 17.49
N LEU A 51 -1.28 25.90 16.84
CA LEU A 51 -1.11 24.45 16.70
C LEU A 51 -0.48 24.04 15.36
N ILE A 52 -0.09 25.00 14.52
CA ILE A 52 0.56 24.74 13.24
C ILE A 52 1.74 25.69 13.00
N PRO A 53 2.72 25.32 12.16
CA PRO A 53 3.73 26.25 11.70
C PRO A 53 3.10 27.22 10.69
N LEU A 54 3.35 28.51 10.86
CA LEU A 54 2.90 29.56 9.92
C LEU A 54 3.89 29.78 8.77
N THR A 55 5.07 29.18 8.86
CA THR A 55 6.10 29.22 7.82
C THR A 55 6.24 27.85 7.16
N ALA A 56 6.66 27.85 5.90
CA ALA A 56 7.07 26.63 5.22
C ALA A 56 8.33 26.02 5.88
N PRO A 57 8.53 24.70 5.83
CA PRO A 57 9.76 24.06 6.29
C PRO A 57 10.97 24.53 5.49
N GLY A 58 12.12 24.64 6.17
CA GLY A 58 13.40 24.93 5.52
C GLY A 58 14.00 23.71 4.79
N PRO A 59 15.13 23.88 4.09
CA PRO A 59 15.86 22.77 3.48
C PRO A 59 16.22 21.69 4.52
N GLY A 60 15.85 20.44 4.26
CA GLY A 60 16.08 19.33 5.19
C GLY A 60 15.07 19.22 6.34
N GLU A 61 14.05 20.08 6.37
CA GLU A 61 12.92 20.00 7.30
C GLU A 61 11.65 19.49 6.58
N GLN A 62 10.69 18.99 7.35
CA GLN A 62 9.34 18.72 6.84
C GLN A 62 8.30 18.80 7.97
N TYR A 63 7.02 18.82 7.59
CA TYR A 63 5.93 18.73 8.55
C TYR A 63 5.84 17.35 9.19
N ALA A 64 5.40 17.35 10.44
CA ALA A 64 5.13 16.20 11.27
C ALA A 64 3.91 16.45 12.15
N PHE A 65 3.17 15.38 12.46
CA PHE A 65 2.25 15.40 13.59
C PHE A 65 3.05 15.29 14.89
N GLU A 66 2.70 16.10 15.88
CA GLU A 66 3.07 15.85 17.27
C GLU A 66 1.80 15.58 18.07
N VAL A 67 1.82 14.48 18.81
CA VAL A 67 0.71 14.00 19.63
C VAL A 67 1.15 13.99 21.09
N ASP A 68 0.56 14.86 21.89
CA ASP A 68 0.70 14.87 23.35
C ASP A 68 -0.19 13.79 23.96
N LEU A 69 0.45 12.75 24.47
CA LEU A 69 -0.20 11.61 25.10
C LEU A 69 -0.82 11.96 26.44
N ASP A 70 -0.26 12.91 27.20
CA ASP A 70 -0.80 13.30 28.51
C ASP A 70 -2.11 14.08 28.35
N SER A 71 -2.23 14.86 27.26
CA SER A 71 -3.43 15.62 26.94
C SER A 71 -4.48 14.80 26.17
N CYS A 72 -4.12 13.63 25.63
CA CYS A 72 -5.02 12.82 24.81
C CYS A 72 -6.00 12.01 25.68
N SER A 73 -7.27 12.44 25.72
CA SER A 73 -8.36 11.72 26.41
C SER A 73 -8.94 10.53 25.64
N GLY A 74 -8.57 10.36 24.38
CA GLY A 74 -9.11 9.29 23.53
C GLY A 74 -10.56 9.49 23.09
N CYS A 75 -11.10 10.71 23.14
CA CYS A 75 -12.50 11.05 22.80
C CYS A 75 -12.94 10.78 21.35
N LYS A 76 -12.02 10.47 20.44
CA LYS A 76 -12.26 10.20 19.00
C LYS A 76 -12.84 11.36 18.18
N ALA A 77 -12.90 12.59 18.70
CA ALA A 77 -13.30 13.78 17.93
C ALA A 77 -12.44 13.96 16.66
N CYS A 78 -11.13 13.72 16.78
CA CYS A 78 -10.18 13.77 15.66
C CYS A 78 -10.48 12.75 14.55
N VAL A 79 -11.08 11.61 14.89
CA VAL A 79 -11.50 10.55 13.94
C VAL A 79 -12.73 11.03 13.17
N VAL A 80 -13.76 11.50 13.89
CA VAL A 80 -15.02 11.96 13.31
C VAL A 80 -14.80 13.16 12.40
N ALA A 81 -13.98 14.14 12.82
CA ALA A 81 -13.67 15.31 11.99
C ALA A 81 -12.91 14.94 10.71
N CYS A 82 -11.92 14.04 10.82
CA CYS A 82 -11.19 13.55 9.65
C CYS A 82 -12.11 12.77 8.69
N HIS A 83 -12.98 11.93 9.24
CA HIS A 83 -13.96 11.14 8.49
C HIS A 83 -14.94 12.04 7.72
N SER A 84 -15.52 13.02 8.41
CA SER A 84 -16.52 13.94 7.85
C SER A 84 -15.92 14.86 6.78
N LEU A 85 -14.77 15.49 7.05
CA LEU A 85 -14.13 16.41 6.10
C LEU A 85 -13.76 15.70 4.79
N ASN A 86 -13.27 14.46 4.87
CA ASN A 86 -12.74 13.74 3.70
C ASN A 86 -13.78 12.85 2.99
N GLY A 87 -15.04 12.89 3.44
CA GLY A 87 -16.13 12.09 2.88
C GLY A 87 -15.80 10.59 2.86
N LEU A 88 -15.27 10.08 3.98
CA LEU A 88 -14.88 8.68 4.09
C LEU A 88 -16.10 7.78 4.25
N ASP A 89 -16.04 6.56 3.70
CA ASP A 89 -17.11 5.58 3.87
C ASP A 89 -17.10 4.98 5.29
N LYS A 90 -18.19 4.31 5.69
CA LYS A 90 -18.35 3.76 7.06
C LYS A 90 -17.27 2.74 7.44
N THR A 91 -16.60 2.12 6.49
CA THR A 91 -15.53 1.13 6.73
C THR A 91 -14.14 1.75 6.65
N GLU A 92 -14.04 3.01 6.23
CA GLU A 92 -12.78 3.73 6.05
C GLU A 92 -12.44 4.57 7.29
N SER A 93 -11.15 4.62 7.63
CA SER A 93 -10.63 5.48 8.69
C SER A 93 -9.18 5.86 8.38
N TRP A 94 -8.92 7.17 8.30
CA TRP A 94 -7.59 7.72 8.04
C TRP A 94 -6.82 8.09 9.30
N ARG A 95 -7.53 8.27 10.41
CA ARG A 95 -7.00 8.50 11.75
C ARG A 95 -7.76 7.61 12.71
N ASP A 96 -7.04 6.91 13.59
CA ASP A 96 -7.64 6.04 14.59
C ASP A 96 -7.19 6.43 15.99
N VAL A 97 -7.95 5.98 16.98
CA VAL A 97 -7.59 6.03 18.39
C VAL A 97 -7.63 4.60 18.91
N GLY A 98 -6.54 4.18 19.55
CA GLY A 98 -6.45 2.88 20.20
C GLY A 98 -5.91 2.98 21.61
N LEU A 99 -5.85 1.83 22.27
CA LEU A 99 -5.41 1.69 23.64
C LEU A 99 -4.14 0.86 23.70
N VAL A 100 -3.14 1.37 24.42
CA VAL A 100 -1.94 0.63 24.79
C VAL A 100 -2.01 0.32 26.27
N HIS A 101 -1.63 -0.91 26.63
CA HIS A 101 -1.58 -1.38 28.01
C HIS A 101 -0.24 -2.02 28.32
N GLY A 102 0.19 -1.99 29.59
CA GLY A 102 1.47 -2.54 30.03
C GLY A 102 1.65 -2.39 31.54
N GLY A 103 2.90 -2.27 31.97
CA GLY A 103 3.22 -2.17 33.39
C GLY A 103 3.16 -3.52 34.10
N SER A 104 3.01 -3.50 35.41
CA SER A 104 2.93 -4.68 36.27
C SER A 104 1.61 -4.73 37.03
N CYS A 105 1.31 -5.83 37.72
CA CYS A 105 0.11 -5.90 38.57
C CYS A 105 0.09 -4.82 39.67
N ALA A 106 1.27 -4.42 40.17
CA ALA A 106 1.41 -3.37 41.18
C ALA A 106 1.37 -1.94 40.60
N ALA A 107 1.67 -1.80 39.30
CA ALA A 107 1.68 -0.53 38.59
C ALA A 107 1.12 -0.74 37.17
N PRO A 108 -0.21 -0.92 37.02
CA PRO A 108 -0.82 -1.11 35.72
C PRO A 108 -0.70 0.18 34.91
N TYR A 109 -0.40 0.05 33.63
CA TYR A 109 -0.31 1.16 32.70
C TYR A 109 -1.34 1.04 31.59
N GLN A 110 -2.03 2.14 31.30
CA GLN A 110 -2.98 2.25 30.21
C GLN A 110 -2.91 3.65 29.61
N GLN A 111 -2.79 3.73 28.28
CA GLN A 111 -2.66 4.97 27.55
C GLN A 111 -3.47 4.93 26.27
N THR A 112 -4.24 5.98 26.00
CA THR A 112 -4.87 6.15 24.69
C THR A 112 -3.92 6.85 23.74
N ILE A 113 -3.91 6.40 22.48
CA ILE A 113 -3.02 6.96 21.45
C ILE A 113 -3.83 7.18 20.19
N THR A 114 -3.75 8.38 19.64
CA THR A 114 -4.28 8.71 18.32
C THR A 114 -3.18 8.64 17.26
N THR A 115 -3.44 7.97 16.15
CA THR A 115 -2.48 7.78 15.06
C THR A 115 -3.13 8.01 13.69
N ALA A 116 -2.35 8.47 12.73
CA ALA A 116 -2.74 8.69 11.34
C ALA A 116 -1.54 8.34 10.42
N CYS A 117 -1.55 8.82 9.17
CA CYS A 117 -0.35 8.72 8.32
C CYS A 117 0.84 9.43 8.97
N HIS A 118 1.99 8.76 9.00
CA HIS A 118 3.23 9.34 9.54
C HIS A 118 4.01 10.18 8.54
N HIS A 119 3.53 10.36 7.30
CA HIS A 119 4.18 11.14 6.23
C HIS A 119 5.70 10.98 6.21
N CYS A 120 6.13 9.72 6.21
CA CYS A 120 7.47 9.33 6.61
C CYS A 120 8.57 9.95 5.75
N ALA A 121 9.79 10.01 6.30
CA ALA A 121 10.95 10.50 5.57
C ALA A 121 11.25 9.60 4.36
N ASP A 122 11.23 8.27 4.57
CA ASP A 122 11.32 7.24 3.52
C ASP A 122 10.01 6.43 3.40
N PRO A 123 9.01 6.93 2.64
CA PRO A 123 7.68 6.34 2.61
C PRO A 123 7.64 5.02 1.82
N ALA A 124 7.55 3.89 2.54
CA ALA A 124 7.39 2.56 1.94
C ALA A 124 6.22 2.46 0.95
N CYS A 125 5.08 3.11 1.24
CA CYS A 125 3.91 3.12 0.36
C CYS A 125 4.17 3.77 -1.02
N LEU A 126 4.98 4.83 -1.05
CA LEU A 126 5.40 5.49 -2.29
C LEU A 126 6.39 4.61 -3.05
N ASN A 127 7.39 4.06 -2.34
CA ASN A 127 8.41 3.20 -2.95
C ASN A 127 7.84 1.91 -3.56
N GLY A 128 6.76 1.38 -2.99
CA GLY A 128 6.11 0.16 -3.48
C GLY A 128 5.12 0.36 -4.63
N CYS A 129 4.64 1.58 -4.89
CA CYS A 129 3.53 1.79 -5.82
C CYS A 129 3.91 1.50 -7.29
N PRO A 130 3.26 0.56 -7.98
CA PRO A 130 3.60 0.18 -9.35
C PRO A 130 3.19 1.22 -10.40
N VAL A 131 2.27 2.12 -10.06
CA VAL A 131 1.69 3.12 -10.98
C VAL A 131 2.06 4.55 -10.62
N LEU A 132 2.99 4.70 -9.66
CA LEU A 132 3.46 6.01 -9.19
C LEU A 132 2.32 6.93 -8.71
N ALA A 133 1.28 6.35 -8.09
CA ALA A 133 0.13 7.08 -7.51
C ALA A 133 0.43 7.74 -6.16
N TYR A 134 1.70 8.01 -5.87
CA TYR A 134 2.13 8.72 -4.69
C TYR A 134 3.21 9.71 -5.07
N GLU A 135 3.14 10.87 -4.44
CA GLU A 135 4.19 11.88 -4.49
C GLU A 135 4.54 12.31 -3.07
N LYS A 136 5.75 12.80 -2.88
CA LYS A 136 6.16 13.47 -1.66
C LYS A 136 6.46 14.90 -2.05
N ASP A 137 5.74 15.82 -1.44
CA ASP A 137 5.96 17.24 -1.66
C ASP A 137 7.38 17.62 -1.17
N PRO A 138 8.21 18.26 -2.02
CA PRO A 138 9.61 18.50 -1.71
C PRO A 138 9.82 19.61 -0.67
N VAL A 139 8.83 20.46 -0.44
CA VAL A 139 8.92 21.59 0.51
C VAL A 139 8.35 21.18 1.86
N THR A 140 7.14 20.62 1.86
CA THR A 140 6.40 20.29 3.07
C THR A 140 6.70 18.89 3.60
N GLY A 141 7.25 18.01 2.75
CA GLY A 141 7.43 16.58 3.02
C GLY A 141 6.14 15.78 3.12
N ILE A 142 4.98 16.38 2.83
CA ILE A 142 3.69 15.68 2.85
C ILE A 142 3.67 14.64 1.73
N VAL A 143 3.58 13.38 2.12
CA VAL A 143 3.28 12.29 1.18
C VAL A 143 1.81 12.38 0.78
N ARG A 144 1.50 12.51 -0.50
CA ARG A 144 0.13 12.60 -1.06
C ARG A 144 -0.16 11.37 -1.91
N HIS A 145 -1.43 10.97 -1.95
CA HIS A 145 -1.91 9.95 -2.89
C HIS A 145 -2.60 10.65 -4.06
N LEU A 146 -2.32 10.17 -5.27
CA LEU A 146 -2.88 10.70 -6.51
C LEU A 146 -4.01 9.77 -6.99
N ASP A 147 -5.25 10.17 -6.71
CA ASP A 147 -6.45 9.34 -6.90
C ASP A 147 -6.67 8.95 -8.38
N ASP A 148 -6.39 9.87 -9.30
CA ASP A 148 -6.49 9.67 -10.75
C ASP A 148 -5.46 8.66 -11.30
N GLN A 149 -4.36 8.47 -10.58
CA GLN A 149 -3.28 7.58 -10.99
C GLN A 149 -3.51 6.14 -10.50
N CYS A 150 -4.25 5.97 -9.42
CA CYS A 150 -4.38 4.72 -8.71
C CYS A 150 -5.15 3.65 -9.50
N ILE A 151 -4.64 2.43 -9.48
CA ILE A 151 -5.31 1.25 -10.09
C ILE A 151 -6.04 0.37 -9.08
N GLY A 152 -5.98 0.71 -7.79
CA GLY A 152 -6.62 -0.07 -6.74
C GLY A 152 -5.97 -1.45 -6.49
N CYS A 153 -4.67 -1.62 -6.73
CA CYS A 153 -3.97 -2.89 -6.51
C CYS A 153 -3.73 -3.26 -5.03
N GLN A 154 -3.98 -2.32 -4.11
CA GLN A 154 -3.81 -2.49 -2.66
C GLN A 154 -2.40 -2.87 -2.17
N TYR A 155 -1.40 -2.95 -3.04
CA TYR A 155 -0.03 -3.28 -2.62
C TYR A 155 0.55 -2.28 -1.61
N CYS A 156 0.19 -0.99 -1.73
CA CYS A 156 0.55 0.04 -0.75
C CYS A 156 -0.04 -0.18 0.65
N VAL A 157 -1.22 -0.82 0.76
CA VAL A 157 -1.83 -1.21 2.04
C VAL A 157 -0.95 -2.24 2.73
N LEU A 158 -0.50 -3.26 1.99
CA LEU A 158 0.40 -4.29 2.49
C LEU A 158 1.80 -3.73 2.82
N LYS A 159 2.30 -2.81 1.99
CA LYS A 159 3.65 -2.23 2.11
C LYS A 159 3.80 -1.25 3.26
N CYS A 160 2.74 -0.54 3.66
CA CYS A 160 2.78 0.35 4.80
C CYS A 160 2.78 -0.47 6.10
N PRO A 161 3.81 -0.34 6.98
CA PRO A 161 3.86 -1.09 8.23
C PRO A 161 2.84 -0.59 9.27
N TYR A 162 2.13 0.50 9.00
CA TYR A 162 1.15 1.11 9.90
C TYR A 162 -0.31 0.89 9.44
N ASP A 163 -0.52 0.14 8.34
CA ASP A 163 -1.83 -0.06 7.70
C ASP A 163 -2.60 1.26 7.45
N VAL A 164 -1.88 2.32 7.08
CA VAL A 164 -2.48 3.66 6.90
C VAL A 164 -3.28 3.78 5.59
N PRO A 165 -2.79 3.34 4.43
CA PRO A 165 -3.58 3.36 3.21
C PRO A 165 -4.81 2.47 3.34
N LYS A 166 -5.98 2.98 2.95
CA LYS A 166 -7.27 2.28 3.00
C LYS A 166 -7.84 2.15 1.60
N TYR A 167 -8.32 0.97 1.26
CA TYR A 167 -9.02 0.75 0.01
C TYR A 167 -10.45 1.30 0.12
N SER A 168 -10.86 2.10 -0.85
CA SER A 168 -12.22 2.59 -1.01
C SER A 168 -12.93 1.72 -2.04
N GLU A 169 -13.84 0.86 -1.58
CA GLU A 169 -14.61 -0.02 -2.47
C GLU A 169 -15.47 0.79 -3.44
N ARG A 170 -16.05 1.89 -2.96
CA ARG A 170 -16.89 2.79 -3.76
C ARG A 170 -16.12 3.42 -4.93
N LEU A 171 -14.85 3.78 -4.73
CA LEU A 171 -14.04 4.45 -5.74
C LEU A 171 -13.11 3.48 -6.50
N GLY A 172 -12.96 2.23 -6.04
CA GLY A 172 -12.02 1.28 -6.64
C GLY A 172 -10.56 1.69 -6.53
N ILE A 173 -10.20 2.55 -5.57
CA ILE A 173 -8.84 3.08 -5.38
C ILE A 173 -8.45 3.03 -3.90
N VAL A 174 -7.15 3.11 -3.64
CA VAL A 174 -6.65 3.32 -2.28
C VAL A 174 -6.65 4.82 -1.97
N ARG A 175 -6.92 5.22 -0.73
CA ARG A 175 -6.76 6.60 -0.24
C ARG A 175 -6.08 6.60 1.13
N LYS A 176 -5.59 7.76 1.57
CA LYS A 176 -4.98 7.93 2.90
C LYS A 176 -5.01 9.39 3.33
N CYS A 177 -4.75 9.62 4.62
CA CYS A 177 -4.46 10.95 5.15
C CYS A 177 -3.42 11.68 4.30
N ASP A 178 -3.73 12.92 3.95
CA ASP A 178 -2.94 13.86 3.15
C ASP A 178 -2.47 15.07 4.00
N MET A 179 -2.52 14.92 5.33
CA MET A 179 -2.26 15.99 6.31
C MET A 179 -3.16 17.23 6.14
N CYS A 180 -4.31 17.12 5.46
CA CYS A 180 -5.14 18.26 5.09
C CYS A 180 -4.32 19.36 4.39
N HIS A 181 -3.42 18.98 3.47
CA HIS A 181 -2.43 19.89 2.86
C HIS A 181 -3.03 21.19 2.32
N GLN A 182 -4.24 21.16 1.75
CA GLN A 182 -4.94 22.36 1.27
C GLN A 182 -5.23 23.36 2.40
N ARG A 183 -5.62 22.87 3.59
CA ARG A 183 -5.87 23.72 4.77
C ARG A 183 -4.57 24.30 5.29
N LEU A 184 -3.53 23.47 5.39
CA LEU A 184 -2.20 23.94 5.79
C LEU A 184 -1.67 25.03 4.85
N GLY A 185 -1.84 24.86 3.54
CA GLY A 185 -1.47 25.88 2.55
C GLY A 185 -2.24 27.20 2.69
N ALA A 186 -3.43 27.17 3.31
CA ALA A 186 -4.23 28.36 3.64
C ALA A 186 -3.99 28.89 5.06
N GLY A 187 -3.00 28.37 5.80
CA GLY A 187 -2.73 28.75 7.19
C GLY A 187 -3.81 28.25 8.17
N GLU A 188 -4.55 27.21 7.79
CA GLU A 188 -5.60 26.60 8.58
C GLU A 188 -5.16 25.22 9.10
N ALA A 189 -5.43 24.95 10.38
CA ALA A 189 -5.05 23.69 11.00
C ALA A 189 -5.82 22.49 10.41
N PRO A 190 -5.22 21.28 10.32
CA PRO A 190 -5.92 20.07 9.87
C PRO A 190 -7.17 19.75 10.69
N ALA A 191 -8.16 19.07 10.10
CA ALA A 191 -9.44 18.81 10.79
C ALA A 191 -9.26 18.06 12.11
N CYS A 192 -8.34 17.10 12.13
CA CYS A 192 -8.04 16.36 13.34
C CYS A 192 -7.37 17.20 14.44
N VAL A 193 -6.63 18.25 14.08
CA VAL A 193 -5.99 19.20 15.01
C VAL A 193 -7.05 20.13 15.60
N GLN A 194 -7.85 20.77 14.75
CA GLN A 194 -8.89 21.71 15.20
C GLN A 194 -9.98 21.05 16.04
N ALA A 195 -10.36 19.80 15.72
CA ALA A 195 -11.40 19.09 16.44
C ALA A 195 -10.92 18.49 17.78
N CYS A 196 -9.64 18.60 18.13
CA CYS A 196 -9.11 18.04 19.37
C CYS A 196 -9.46 18.97 20.55
N PRO A 197 -10.38 18.57 21.46
CA PRO A 197 -10.83 19.47 22.54
C PRO A 197 -9.73 19.79 23.55
N THR A 198 -8.74 18.90 23.69
CA THR A 198 -7.60 19.06 24.58
C THR A 198 -6.34 19.59 23.87
N GLN A 199 -6.45 19.93 22.58
CA GLN A 199 -5.32 20.38 21.75
C GLN A 199 -4.09 19.45 21.79
N ALA A 200 -4.34 18.15 21.98
CA ALA A 200 -3.32 17.12 22.07
C ALA A 200 -2.61 16.84 20.73
N ILE A 201 -3.10 17.37 19.60
CA ILE A 201 -2.53 17.14 18.27
C ILE A 201 -2.12 18.49 17.71
N ARG A 202 -0.88 18.59 17.20
CA ARG A 202 -0.37 19.77 16.50
C ARG A 202 0.45 19.37 15.28
N ILE A 203 0.70 20.33 14.39
CA ILE A 203 1.70 20.19 13.32
C ILE A 203 2.97 20.89 13.78
N VAL A 204 4.11 20.24 13.61
CA VAL A 204 5.43 20.77 13.90
C VAL A 204 6.35 20.56 12.71
N MET A 205 7.49 21.24 12.70
CA MET A 205 8.57 21.00 11.74
C MET A 205 9.63 20.12 12.40
N VAL A 206 10.08 19.10 11.66
CA VAL A 206 11.14 18.19 12.08
C VAL A 206 12.27 18.19 11.06
N THR A 207 13.49 18.06 11.55
CA THR A 207 14.70 17.93 10.73
C THR A 207 14.88 16.47 10.34
N ILE A 208 15.11 16.23 9.05
CA ILE A 208 15.43 14.91 8.51
C ILE A 208 16.93 14.75 8.50
N HIS A 209 17.46 13.91 9.40
CA HIS A 209 18.86 13.53 9.40
C HIS A 209 19.06 12.32 8.48
N GLY A 210 20.02 12.37 7.56
CA GLY A 210 20.30 11.26 6.63
C GLY A 210 20.63 9.97 7.39
N GLY A 211 19.64 9.08 7.51
CA GLY A 211 19.77 7.77 8.17
C GLY A 211 19.20 7.67 9.60
N GLY A 212 18.55 8.71 10.14
CA GLY A 212 17.98 8.72 11.49
C GLY A 212 16.47 8.99 11.56
N VAL A 213 15.86 8.73 12.72
CA VAL A 213 14.48 9.16 13.00
C VAL A 213 14.45 10.71 13.08
N PRO A 214 13.48 11.38 12.45
CA PRO A 214 13.39 12.84 12.46
C PRO A 214 13.34 13.43 13.87
N SER A 215 14.12 14.49 14.11
CA SER A 215 14.21 15.20 15.41
C SER A 215 13.64 16.61 15.30
N PRO A 216 13.21 17.25 16.41
CA PRO A 216 12.77 18.64 16.40
C PRO A 216 13.85 19.57 15.88
N ARG A 217 13.42 20.69 15.31
CA ARG A 217 14.30 21.71 14.71
C ARG A 217 15.49 22.15 15.59
N ASN A 218 15.37 22.05 16.92
CA ASN A 218 16.36 22.51 17.89
C ASN A 218 16.95 21.40 18.77
N ASP A 219 16.61 20.13 18.54
CA ASP A 219 17.19 19.03 19.31
C ASP A 219 18.33 18.37 18.52
N PRO A 220 19.43 17.95 19.19
CA PRO A 220 20.45 17.15 18.54
C PRO A 220 19.85 15.80 18.08
N PRO A 221 20.34 15.23 16.96
CA PRO A 221 19.91 13.91 16.51
C PRO A 221 20.11 12.90 17.63
N ARG A 222 19.02 12.33 18.15
CA ARG A 222 19.12 11.23 19.12
C ARG A 222 19.56 9.98 18.36
N ALA A 223 20.73 9.44 18.72
CA ALA A 223 21.25 8.19 18.18
C ALA A 223 20.36 6.97 18.52
N ASP A 224 19.40 7.15 19.43
CA ASP A 224 18.53 6.09 19.91
C ASP A 224 17.23 5.99 19.09
N THR A 225 17.11 4.91 18.32
CA THR A 225 15.91 4.52 17.57
C THR A 225 14.76 4.03 18.48
N SER A 226 14.96 3.95 19.80
CA SER A 226 14.00 3.42 20.78
C SER A 226 12.81 4.33 21.10
N HIS A 227 12.78 5.58 20.63
CA HIS A 227 11.80 6.60 21.02
C HIS A 227 10.60 6.78 20.05
N PHE A 228 10.21 5.74 19.33
CA PHE A 228 8.84 5.70 18.78
C PHE A 228 7.89 5.11 19.84
N LEU A 229 6.75 4.54 19.42
CA LEU A 229 5.85 3.86 20.35
C LEU A 229 6.35 2.44 20.68
N PRO A 230 6.23 1.96 21.93
CA PRO A 230 6.43 0.55 22.26
C PRO A 230 5.52 -0.36 21.42
N ALA A 231 6.02 -1.53 21.05
CA ALA A 231 5.36 -2.49 20.16
C ALA A 231 5.06 -1.97 18.74
N ALA A 232 5.69 -0.87 18.33
CA ALA A 232 5.59 -0.38 16.96
C ALA A 232 6.45 -1.18 15.97
N PRO A 233 6.08 -1.15 14.68
CA PRO A 233 7.03 -1.53 13.64
C PRO A 233 8.31 -0.69 13.74
N ASP A 234 9.44 -1.33 13.44
CA ASP A 234 10.77 -0.70 13.49
C ASP A 234 10.79 0.63 12.71
N PRO A 235 11.04 1.76 13.39
CA PRO A 235 11.04 3.07 12.75
C PRO A 235 12.17 3.24 11.73
N ALA A 236 13.25 2.46 11.80
CA ALA A 236 14.35 2.53 10.83
C ALA A 236 13.91 2.17 9.40
N TYR A 237 12.81 1.41 9.25
CA TYR A 237 12.32 1.02 7.92
C TYR A 237 11.74 2.20 7.13
N THR A 238 10.94 3.06 7.77
CA THR A 238 10.26 4.15 7.05
C THR A 238 10.62 5.55 7.54
N GLN A 239 11.30 5.65 8.68
CA GLN A 239 11.62 6.91 9.36
C GLN A 239 10.36 7.77 9.54
N PRO A 240 9.38 7.29 10.35
CA PRO A 240 8.12 8.02 10.57
C PRO A 240 8.40 9.38 11.20
N THR A 241 7.71 10.43 10.74
CA THR A 241 7.98 11.80 11.22
C THR A 241 7.08 12.19 12.39
N THR A 242 6.00 11.44 12.60
CA THR A 242 5.09 11.67 13.73
C THR A 242 5.80 11.45 15.07
N ARG A 243 5.58 12.39 15.97
CA ARG A 243 6.12 12.39 17.32
C ARG A 243 5.02 12.12 18.32
N TYR A 244 5.33 11.30 19.31
CA TYR A 244 4.49 11.09 20.49
C TYR A 244 5.26 11.62 21.69
N VAL A 245 4.68 12.59 22.40
CA VAL A 245 5.29 13.22 23.57
C VAL A 245 4.48 12.86 24.81
N SER A 246 5.19 12.64 25.92
CA SER A 246 4.63 12.26 27.21
C SER A 246 5.60 12.67 28.30
N ARG A 247 5.10 13.18 29.43
CA ARG A 247 5.89 13.51 30.63
C ARG A 247 6.39 12.25 31.32
N GLN A 248 5.63 11.16 31.22
CA GLN A 248 6.03 9.86 31.75
C GLN A 248 6.48 8.92 30.63
N PRO A 249 7.60 8.21 30.80
CA PRO A 249 8.03 7.22 29.82
C PRO A 249 7.01 6.09 29.73
N LEU A 250 6.72 5.64 28.51
CA LEU A 250 5.88 4.46 28.31
C LEU A 250 6.65 3.21 28.77
N PRO A 251 6.00 2.26 29.48
CA PRO A 251 6.65 1.01 29.86
C PRO A 251 7.16 0.23 28.63
N ALA A 252 8.32 -0.41 28.75
CA ALA A 252 8.90 -1.19 27.64
C ALA A 252 8.02 -2.38 27.21
N ASN A 253 7.23 -2.93 28.14
CA ASN A 253 6.27 -4.01 27.87
C ASN A 253 4.90 -3.51 27.39
N ALA A 254 4.75 -2.21 27.13
CA ALA A 254 3.52 -1.64 26.64
C ALA A 254 3.22 -2.17 25.23
N ARG A 255 1.98 -2.64 25.02
CA ARG A 255 1.51 -3.20 23.74
C ARG A 255 0.10 -2.75 23.43
N ALA A 256 -0.32 -2.90 22.18
CA ALA A 256 -1.71 -2.70 21.79
C ALA A 256 -2.65 -3.57 22.64
N ALA A 257 -3.75 -3.00 23.13
CA ALA A 257 -4.78 -3.77 23.81
C ALA A 257 -5.42 -4.82 22.88
N ASP A 258 -5.41 -4.58 21.57
CA ASP A 258 -5.87 -5.51 20.54
C ASP A 258 -4.75 -6.33 19.90
N ALA A 259 -3.57 -6.42 20.52
CA ALA A 259 -2.40 -7.08 19.92
C ALA A 259 -2.64 -8.57 19.60
N SER A 260 -3.47 -9.26 20.38
CA SER A 260 -3.82 -10.66 20.18
C SER A 260 -5.05 -10.87 19.28
N ALA A 261 -5.72 -9.79 18.86
CA ALA A 261 -6.91 -9.89 18.03
C ALA A 261 -6.53 -10.20 16.58
N LEU A 262 -6.68 -11.47 16.16
CA LEU A 262 -6.49 -11.88 14.77
C LEU A 262 -7.64 -11.33 13.92
N ARG A 263 -7.30 -10.50 12.93
CA ARG A 263 -8.26 -9.96 11.96
C ARG A 263 -7.87 -10.47 10.57
N PRO A 264 -8.58 -11.48 10.04
CA PRO A 264 -8.30 -11.97 8.70
C PRO A 264 -8.54 -10.86 7.68
N HIS A 265 -7.59 -10.67 6.76
CA HIS A 265 -7.80 -9.78 5.62
C HIS A 265 -8.87 -10.39 4.70
N PRO A 266 -9.78 -9.60 4.11
CA PRO A 266 -10.72 -10.10 3.11
C PRO A 266 -10.00 -10.91 2.02
N PRO A 267 -10.57 -12.05 1.60
CA PRO A 267 -9.94 -12.90 0.60
C PRO A 267 -9.95 -12.22 -0.77
N HIS A 268 -8.77 -12.05 -1.35
CA HIS A 268 -8.60 -11.62 -2.74
C HIS A 268 -8.62 -12.85 -3.66
N TRP A 269 -9.78 -13.45 -3.87
CA TRP A 269 -9.92 -14.69 -4.66
C TRP A 269 -9.25 -14.64 -6.04
N PRO A 270 -9.38 -13.58 -6.85
CA PRO A 270 -8.71 -13.53 -8.14
C PRO A 270 -7.18 -13.59 -8.02
N LEU A 271 -6.62 -13.02 -6.95
CA LEU A 271 -5.19 -13.08 -6.66
C LEU A 271 -4.76 -14.50 -6.23
N VAL A 272 -5.57 -15.20 -5.42
CA VAL A 272 -5.31 -16.61 -5.06
C VAL A 272 -5.31 -17.50 -6.31
N ILE A 273 -6.30 -17.32 -7.19
CA ILE A 273 -6.42 -18.06 -8.46
C ILE A 273 -5.21 -17.76 -9.35
N MET A 274 -4.88 -16.48 -9.55
CA MET A 274 -3.73 -16.05 -10.35
C MET A 274 -2.42 -16.69 -9.85
N LEU A 275 -2.08 -16.52 -8.57
CA LEU A 275 -0.82 -17.01 -8.02
C LEU A 275 -0.70 -18.54 -8.09
N THR A 276 -1.81 -19.23 -7.87
CA THR A 276 -1.86 -20.70 -7.94
C THR A 276 -1.68 -21.17 -9.38
N LEU A 277 -2.43 -20.61 -10.34
CA LEU A 277 -2.35 -20.98 -11.75
C LEU A 277 -1.01 -20.62 -12.40
N LEU A 278 -0.43 -19.48 -12.04
CA LEU A 278 0.93 -19.11 -12.49
C LEU A 278 1.98 -20.07 -11.91
N SER A 279 1.84 -20.47 -10.64
CA SER A 279 2.72 -21.48 -10.04
C SER A 279 2.61 -22.84 -10.74
N VAL A 280 1.39 -23.31 -11.02
CA VAL A 280 1.14 -24.52 -11.81
C VAL A 280 1.81 -24.42 -13.17
N SER A 281 1.59 -23.31 -13.87
CA SER A 281 2.10 -23.10 -15.20
C SER A 281 3.63 -23.12 -15.26
N VAL A 282 4.28 -22.34 -14.40
CA VAL A 282 5.75 -22.32 -14.30
C VAL A 282 6.28 -23.70 -13.93
N GLY A 283 5.65 -24.40 -12.98
CA GLY A 283 6.00 -25.78 -12.63
C GLY A 283 5.97 -26.74 -13.83
N CYS A 284 4.92 -26.68 -14.64
CA CYS A 284 4.80 -27.50 -15.86
C CYS A 284 5.94 -27.21 -16.85
N PHE A 285 6.26 -25.95 -17.13
CA PHE A 285 7.35 -25.60 -18.03
C PHE A 285 8.74 -25.94 -17.46
N THR A 286 8.94 -25.80 -16.15
CA THR A 286 10.19 -26.21 -15.48
C THR A 286 10.41 -27.71 -15.59
N VAL A 287 9.38 -28.53 -15.31
CA VAL A 287 9.51 -29.99 -15.43
C VAL A 287 9.71 -30.40 -16.89
N ALA A 288 8.97 -29.80 -17.83
CA ALA A 288 9.16 -30.05 -19.26
C ALA A 288 10.60 -29.76 -19.72
N ALA A 289 11.21 -28.67 -19.23
CA ALA A 289 12.59 -28.33 -19.51
C ALA A 289 13.59 -29.32 -18.89
N LEU A 290 13.36 -29.79 -17.65
CA LEU A 290 14.23 -30.78 -16.99
C LEU A 290 14.19 -32.15 -17.67
N THR A 291 13.05 -32.53 -18.25
CA THR A 291 12.89 -33.79 -18.98
C THR A 291 13.23 -33.68 -20.47
N ALA A 292 13.69 -32.52 -20.95
CA ALA A 292 13.87 -32.25 -22.37
C ALA A 292 14.92 -33.14 -23.06
N PHE A 293 15.84 -33.76 -22.31
CA PHE A 293 16.88 -34.66 -22.82
C PHE A 293 16.47 -36.13 -22.91
N ASN A 294 15.38 -36.50 -22.23
CA ASN A 294 14.71 -37.80 -22.41
C ASN A 294 13.20 -37.55 -22.53
N PRO A 295 12.78 -36.79 -23.55
CA PRO A 295 11.40 -36.34 -23.65
C PRO A 295 10.55 -37.52 -24.07
N ILE A 296 9.55 -37.86 -23.27
CA ILE A 296 8.39 -38.62 -23.75
C ILE A 296 7.53 -37.60 -24.49
N PRO A 297 7.54 -37.55 -25.85
CA PRO A 297 7.04 -36.39 -26.60
C PRO A 297 5.57 -36.08 -26.31
N PHE A 298 4.78 -37.12 -26.08
CA PHE A 298 3.40 -37.04 -25.63
C PHE A 298 3.30 -36.29 -24.29
N VAL A 299 4.03 -36.71 -23.26
CA VAL A 299 4.00 -36.08 -21.92
C VAL A 299 4.42 -34.62 -21.99
N THR A 300 5.52 -34.30 -22.70
CA THR A 300 5.98 -32.91 -22.87
C THR A 300 4.92 -32.06 -23.57
N TYR A 301 4.23 -32.59 -24.59
CA TYR A 301 3.13 -31.92 -25.25
C TYR A 301 1.97 -31.60 -24.28
N TYR A 302 1.45 -32.58 -23.53
CA TYR A 302 0.33 -32.31 -22.61
C TYR A 302 0.72 -31.37 -21.47
N VAL A 303 1.89 -31.56 -20.86
CA VAL A 303 2.36 -30.74 -19.74
C VAL A 303 2.53 -29.28 -20.16
N THR A 304 3.14 -29.01 -21.31
CA THR A 304 3.30 -27.64 -21.80
C THR A 304 1.95 -27.01 -22.16
N ASN A 305 1.01 -27.76 -22.76
CA ASN A 305 -0.32 -27.25 -23.09
C ASN A 305 -1.17 -26.94 -21.85
N ILE A 306 -1.16 -27.82 -20.86
CA ILE A 306 -1.81 -27.59 -19.55
C ILE A 306 -1.17 -26.36 -18.89
N GLY A 307 0.16 -26.29 -18.89
CA GLY A 307 0.92 -25.15 -18.39
C GLY A 307 0.49 -23.86 -19.06
N TRP A 308 0.49 -23.79 -20.39
CA TRP A 308 0.10 -22.59 -21.14
C TRP A 308 -1.36 -22.17 -20.87
N ALA A 309 -2.28 -23.13 -20.82
CA ALA A 309 -3.69 -22.85 -20.49
C ALA A 309 -3.83 -22.28 -19.07
N ALA A 310 -3.19 -22.90 -18.07
CA ALA A 310 -3.16 -22.39 -16.70
C ALA A 310 -2.54 -20.99 -16.62
N GLY A 311 -1.43 -20.76 -17.34
CA GLY A 311 -0.76 -19.47 -17.44
C GLY A 311 -1.65 -18.37 -18.00
N THR A 312 -2.33 -18.67 -19.11
CA THR A 312 -3.28 -17.76 -19.77
C THR A 312 -4.42 -17.38 -18.83
N LEU A 313 -5.02 -18.37 -18.17
CA LEU A 313 -6.09 -18.15 -17.19
C LEU A 313 -5.61 -17.38 -15.96
N GLY A 314 -4.40 -17.66 -15.48
CA GLY A 314 -3.77 -16.94 -14.37
C GLY A 314 -3.53 -15.47 -14.71
N LEU A 315 -2.95 -15.19 -15.87
CA LEU A 315 -2.75 -13.81 -16.35
C LEU A 315 -4.06 -13.08 -16.60
N ALA A 316 -5.08 -13.75 -17.14
CA ALA A 316 -6.41 -13.17 -17.27
C ALA A 316 -7.04 -12.84 -15.90
N ALA A 317 -6.90 -13.74 -14.91
CA ALA A 317 -7.39 -13.54 -13.55
C ALA A 317 -6.73 -12.34 -12.85
N SER A 318 -5.48 -12.00 -13.23
CA SER A 318 -4.73 -10.88 -12.64
C SER A 318 -5.44 -9.53 -12.72
N VAL A 319 -6.28 -9.28 -13.72
CA VAL A 319 -6.94 -7.97 -13.86
C VAL A 319 -8.11 -7.81 -12.87
N PHE A 320 -8.71 -8.91 -12.43
CA PHE A 320 -9.96 -8.89 -11.67
C PHE A 320 -9.80 -8.51 -10.19
N HIS A 321 -8.58 -8.55 -9.64
CA HIS A 321 -8.31 -8.07 -8.28
C HIS A 321 -8.09 -6.55 -8.21
N LEU A 322 -7.94 -5.87 -9.35
CA LEU A 322 -7.76 -4.42 -9.42
C LEU A 322 -9.10 -3.69 -9.27
N GLY A 323 -9.09 -2.59 -8.51
CA GLY A 323 -10.26 -1.73 -8.40
C GLY A 323 -10.55 -0.94 -9.69
N GLN A 324 -9.52 -0.49 -10.41
CA GLN A 324 -9.64 0.23 -11.68
C GLN A 324 -9.10 -0.61 -12.85
N ARG A 325 -9.87 -1.63 -13.25
CA ARG A 325 -9.46 -2.66 -14.23
C ARG A 325 -8.99 -2.09 -15.57
N LEU A 326 -9.67 -1.07 -16.09
CA LEU A 326 -9.32 -0.42 -17.38
C LEU A 326 -7.98 0.32 -17.33
N ARG A 327 -7.48 0.63 -16.13
CA ARG A 327 -6.19 1.29 -15.92
C ARG A 327 -5.05 0.30 -15.63
N ALA A 328 -5.28 -1.02 -15.77
CA ALA A 328 -4.28 -2.05 -15.47
C ALA A 328 -2.96 -1.85 -16.23
N TRP A 329 -2.99 -1.33 -17.46
CA TRP A 329 -1.81 -1.06 -18.28
C TRP A 329 -0.77 -0.14 -17.59
N ARG A 330 -1.20 0.69 -16.62
CA ARG A 330 -0.33 1.61 -15.89
C ARG A 330 0.69 0.89 -15.00
N ILE A 331 0.48 -0.41 -14.72
CA ILE A 331 1.35 -1.23 -13.88
C ILE A 331 2.81 -1.25 -14.36
N PHE A 332 3.06 -0.98 -15.65
CA PHE A 332 4.40 -0.97 -16.23
C PHE A 332 5.22 0.30 -15.90
N LEU A 333 4.59 1.38 -15.42
CA LEU A 333 5.28 2.65 -15.13
C LEU A 333 6.32 2.51 -14.01
N GLY A 334 6.04 1.71 -12.99
CA GLY A 334 6.86 1.57 -11.78
C GLY A 334 7.92 0.46 -11.84
N TRP A 335 8.27 -0.10 -13.00
CA TRP A 335 9.15 -1.28 -13.11
C TRP A 335 10.52 -1.16 -12.43
N ARG A 336 11.06 0.07 -12.34
CA ARG A 336 12.33 0.31 -11.64
C ARG A 336 12.19 0.27 -10.11
N LYS A 337 11.02 0.63 -9.57
CA LYS A 337 10.78 0.77 -8.13
C LYS A 337 10.03 -0.42 -7.51
N SER A 338 8.98 -0.91 -8.17
CA SER A 338 8.04 -1.88 -7.61
C SER A 338 8.29 -3.30 -8.13
N TRP A 339 8.36 -4.26 -7.21
CA TRP A 339 8.40 -5.69 -7.55
C TRP A 339 7.14 -6.18 -8.27
N LEU A 340 5.98 -5.57 -8.00
CA LEU A 340 4.73 -5.89 -8.69
C LEU A 340 4.79 -5.51 -10.19
N SER A 341 5.43 -4.38 -10.51
CA SER A 341 5.69 -4.01 -11.90
C SER A 341 6.71 -4.95 -12.57
N ARG A 342 7.75 -5.37 -11.84
CA ARG A 342 8.75 -6.33 -12.35
C ARG A 342 8.10 -7.69 -12.64
N GLU A 343 7.24 -8.16 -11.75
CA GLU A 343 6.43 -9.37 -11.95
C GLU A 343 5.62 -9.29 -13.24
N ALA A 344 4.89 -8.20 -13.46
CA ALA A 344 4.09 -8.01 -14.67
C ALA A 344 4.93 -8.03 -15.96
N VAL A 345 6.10 -7.37 -15.96
CA VAL A 345 7.03 -7.37 -17.10
C VAL A 345 7.59 -8.78 -17.36
N VAL A 346 8.05 -9.46 -16.31
CA VAL A 346 8.68 -10.78 -16.43
C VAL A 346 7.66 -11.84 -16.85
N PHE A 347 6.46 -11.84 -16.27
CA PHE A 347 5.41 -12.76 -16.71
C PHE A 347 4.86 -12.43 -18.11
N GLY A 348 4.87 -11.17 -18.53
CA GLY A 348 4.57 -10.79 -19.91
C GLY A 348 5.57 -11.39 -20.90
N ALA A 349 6.88 -11.29 -20.60
CA ALA A 349 7.92 -11.91 -21.40
C ALA A 349 7.82 -13.46 -21.40
N TRP A 350 7.59 -14.04 -20.22
CA TRP A 350 7.36 -15.47 -20.06
C TRP A 350 6.17 -15.97 -20.89
N PHE A 351 5.05 -15.23 -20.93
CA PHE A 351 3.87 -15.62 -21.71
C PHE A 351 4.17 -15.68 -23.22
N GLY A 352 4.98 -14.73 -23.73
CA GLY A 352 5.46 -14.76 -25.11
C GLY A 352 6.29 -16.02 -25.41
N LEU A 353 7.26 -16.34 -24.53
CA LEU A 353 8.10 -17.54 -24.65
C LEU A 353 7.29 -18.85 -24.52
N ALA A 354 6.34 -18.91 -23.58
CA ALA A 354 5.45 -20.03 -23.40
C ALA A 354 4.57 -20.28 -24.64
N THR A 355 4.04 -19.20 -25.23
CA THR A 355 3.26 -19.28 -26.47
C THR A 355 4.11 -19.74 -27.65
N ALA A 356 5.32 -19.21 -27.80
CA ALA A 356 6.26 -19.65 -28.84
C ALA A 356 6.61 -21.15 -28.68
N THR A 357 6.82 -21.61 -27.44
CA THR A 357 7.05 -23.02 -27.14
C THR A 357 5.90 -23.90 -27.64
N ILE A 358 4.65 -23.51 -27.38
CA ILE A 358 3.46 -24.24 -27.82
C ILE A 358 3.31 -24.25 -29.34
N MET A 359 3.64 -23.15 -30.02
CA MET A 359 3.58 -23.09 -31.48
C MET A 359 4.62 -24.02 -32.13
N VAL A 360 5.83 -24.10 -31.55
CA VAL A 360 6.87 -25.03 -31.99
C VAL A 360 6.45 -26.49 -31.75
N THR A 361 5.84 -26.81 -30.60
CA THR A 361 5.35 -28.17 -30.32
C THR A 361 4.12 -28.58 -31.14
N ARG A 362 3.36 -27.63 -31.71
CA ARG A 362 2.15 -27.89 -32.51
C ARG A 362 2.36 -27.87 -34.03
N GLY A 363 3.34 -27.15 -34.57
CA GLY A 363 3.19 -26.61 -35.93
C GLY A 363 4.28 -26.79 -36.98
N PHE A 364 5.55 -27.10 -36.66
CA PHE A 364 6.61 -26.88 -37.69
C PHE A 364 7.62 -27.98 -37.98
N SER A 365 7.88 -28.93 -37.08
CA SER A 365 8.56 -30.21 -37.38
C SER A 365 8.85 -30.93 -36.06
N PRO A 366 8.55 -32.24 -35.92
CA PRO A 366 8.95 -33.03 -34.75
C PRO A 366 10.48 -33.14 -34.58
N HIS A 367 11.26 -32.66 -35.56
CA HIS A 367 12.73 -32.65 -35.56
C HIS A 367 13.36 -31.24 -35.54
N ALA A 368 12.57 -30.18 -35.35
CA ALA A 368 13.11 -28.82 -35.23
C ALA A 368 13.78 -28.61 -33.85
N LEU A 369 15.10 -28.86 -33.80
CA LEU A 369 16.01 -28.31 -32.79
C LEU A 369 15.91 -26.76 -32.87
N PRO A 370 15.17 -26.10 -31.96
CA PRO A 370 15.75 -25.71 -30.67
C PRO A 370 14.72 -25.78 -29.52
N LEU A 371 13.94 -26.85 -29.42
CA LEU A 371 12.98 -27.02 -28.32
C LEU A 371 13.63 -26.98 -26.92
N PRO A 372 14.80 -27.60 -26.64
CA PRO A 372 15.38 -27.57 -25.29
C PRO A 372 15.86 -26.17 -24.85
N PRO A 373 16.57 -25.37 -25.68
CA PRO A 373 16.89 -23.98 -25.33
C PRO A 373 15.66 -23.11 -25.09
N LEU A 374 14.61 -23.25 -25.91
CA LEU A 374 13.37 -22.50 -25.77
C LEU A 374 12.60 -22.89 -24.49
N LEU A 375 12.54 -24.18 -24.18
CA LEU A 375 11.98 -24.68 -22.92
C LEU A 375 12.77 -24.18 -21.72
N ALA A 376 14.10 -24.23 -21.78
CA ALA A 376 14.97 -23.72 -20.72
C ALA A 376 14.76 -22.21 -20.52
N ALA A 377 14.72 -21.43 -21.59
CA ALA A 377 14.43 -19.99 -21.52
C ALA A 377 13.05 -19.73 -20.88
N THR A 378 12.01 -20.44 -21.33
CA THR A 378 10.65 -20.34 -20.77
C THR A 378 10.63 -20.70 -19.29
N ALA A 379 11.29 -21.78 -18.89
CA ALA A 379 11.38 -22.20 -17.49
C ALA A 379 12.11 -21.16 -16.64
N LEU A 380 13.26 -20.65 -17.09
CA LEU A 380 14.06 -19.65 -16.38
C LEU A 380 13.31 -18.33 -16.22
N THR A 381 12.65 -17.83 -17.27
CA THR A 381 11.84 -16.61 -17.17
C THR A 381 10.62 -16.83 -16.26
N GLY A 382 10.01 -18.01 -16.28
CA GLY A 382 8.91 -18.35 -15.37
C GLY A 382 9.33 -18.38 -13.91
N LEU A 383 10.48 -18.99 -13.61
CA LEU A 383 11.08 -18.99 -12.28
C LEU A 383 11.47 -17.58 -11.82
N ALA A 384 11.97 -16.73 -12.72
CA ALA A 384 12.21 -15.31 -12.44
C ALA A 384 10.90 -14.56 -12.13
N GLY A 385 9.79 -14.91 -12.81
CA GLY A 385 8.45 -14.40 -12.51
C GLY A 385 8.00 -14.78 -11.10
N LEU A 386 8.10 -16.07 -10.74
CA LEU A 386 7.80 -16.53 -9.38
C LEU A 386 8.71 -15.90 -8.32
N PHE A 387 9.98 -15.67 -8.64
CA PHE A 387 10.88 -14.93 -7.76
C PHE A 387 10.38 -13.49 -7.54
N CYS A 388 9.89 -12.82 -8.58
CA CYS A 388 9.24 -11.52 -8.43
C CYS A 388 8.00 -11.63 -7.53
N SER A 389 7.15 -12.65 -7.70
CA SER A 389 6.00 -12.90 -6.82
C SER A 389 6.42 -13.06 -5.35
N VAL A 390 7.47 -13.84 -5.08
CA VAL A 390 8.04 -13.98 -3.72
C VAL A 390 8.48 -12.63 -3.18
N MET A 391 9.19 -11.84 -3.99
CA MET A 391 9.73 -10.56 -3.58
C MET A 391 8.64 -9.51 -3.30
N ILE A 392 7.47 -9.57 -3.93
CA ILE A 392 6.32 -8.70 -3.59
C ILE A 392 5.98 -8.81 -2.11
N TYR A 393 5.99 -10.02 -1.55
CA TYR A 393 5.70 -10.22 -0.13
C TYR A 393 6.91 -9.92 0.75
N VAL A 394 8.11 -10.36 0.35
CA VAL A 394 9.34 -10.17 1.14
C VAL A 394 9.70 -8.70 1.32
N ASP A 395 9.51 -7.91 0.27
CA ASP A 395 9.79 -6.48 0.26
C ASP A 395 8.88 -5.69 1.24
N THR A 396 7.77 -6.27 1.72
CA THR A 396 6.90 -5.64 2.74
C THR A 396 7.52 -5.59 4.13
N ARG A 397 8.58 -6.39 4.37
CA ARG A 397 9.26 -6.54 5.68
C ARG A 397 8.34 -6.91 6.85
N ARG A 398 7.17 -7.49 6.56
CA ARG A 398 6.27 -8.05 7.58
C ARG A 398 6.81 -9.38 8.08
N GLU A 399 6.54 -9.69 9.34
CA GLU A 399 7.12 -10.85 10.01
C GLU A 399 6.79 -12.19 9.34
N PHE A 400 5.55 -12.38 8.90
CA PHE A 400 5.08 -13.60 8.22
C PHE A 400 5.57 -13.74 6.77
N TRP A 401 6.06 -12.65 6.18
CA TRP A 401 6.46 -12.58 4.77
C TRP A 401 7.99 -12.54 4.65
N ARG A 402 8.73 -13.32 5.44
CA ARG A 402 10.18 -13.46 5.29
C ARG A 402 10.53 -14.35 4.10
N PHE A 403 11.70 -14.14 3.50
CA PHE A 403 12.14 -14.92 2.33
C PHE A 403 12.13 -16.43 2.61
N THR A 404 12.65 -16.84 3.77
CA THR A 404 12.71 -18.24 4.22
C THR A 404 11.34 -18.90 4.38
N GLN A 405 10.27 -18.13 4.59
CA GLN A 405 8.90 -18.64 4.69
C GLN A 405 8.12 -18.51 3.38
N THR A 406 8.40 -17.46 2.62
CA THR A 406 7.66 -17.12 1.40
C THR A 406 8.14 -17.94 0.22
N ALA A 407 9.46 -18.01 -0.02
CA ALA A 407 10.01 -18.71 -1.18
C ALA A 407 9.60 -20.20 -1.24
N PRO A 408 9.66 -20.99 -0.15
CA PRO A 408 9.23 -22.39 -0.19
C PRO A 408 7.74 -22.57 -0.49
N ARG A 409 6.87 -21.60 -0.16
CA ARG A 409 5.43 -21.68 -0.48
C ARG A 409 5.18 -21.55 -1.98
N PHE A 410 5.80 -20.56 -2.62
CA PHE A 410 5.66 -20.34 -4.06
C PHE A 410 6.37 -21.43 -4.87
N LEU A 411 7.67 -21.62 -4.61
CA LEU A 411 8.48 -22.59 -5.35
C LEU A 411 8.05 -24.04 -5.06
N GLY A 412 7.64 -24.34 -3.82
CA GLY A 412 7.09 -25.65 -3.47
C GLY A 412 5.76 -25.93 -4.16
N THR A 413 4.88 -24.93 -4.32
CA THR A 413 3.65 -25.11 -5.11
C THR A 413 3.97 -25.40 -6.57
N ALA A 414 4.88 -24.63 -7.18
CA ALA A 414 5.32 -24.87 -8.55
C ALA A 414 5.95 -26.27 -8.72
N LEU A 415 6.80 -26.69 -7.78
CA LEU A 415 7.43 -28.03 -7.79
C LEU A 415 6.38 -29.15 -7.71
N VAL A 416 5.47 -29.08 -6.73
CA VAL A 416 4.42 -30.09 -6.52
C VAL A 416 3.52 -30.19 -7.74
N CYS A 417 3.02 -29.06 -8.25
CA CYS A 417 2.12 -29.03 -9.38
C CYS A 417 2.82 -29.46 -10.68
N GLY A 418 4.08 -29.08 -10.89
CA GLY A 418 4.86 -29.54 -12.04
C GLY A 418 5.10 -31.04 -12.03
N LEU A 419 5.52 -31.59 -10.88
CA LEU A 419 5.79 -33.02 -10.73
C LEU A 419 4.52 -33.88 -10.82
N ALA A 420 3.36 -33.38 -10.39
CA ALA A 420 2.12 -34.15 -10.36
C ALA A 420 1.73 -34.77 -11.71
N PHE A 421 2.10 -34.12 -12.82
CA PHE A 421 1.78 -34.59 -14.17
C PHE A 421 2.80 -35.58 -14.76
N VAL A 422 4.00 -35.66 -14.21
CA VAL A 422 5.12 -36.45 -14.79
C VAL A 422 5.61 -37.54 -13.85
N ALA A 423 5.61 -37.28 -12.54
CA ALA A 423 6.09 -38.18 -11.51
C ALA A 423 5.21 -38.09 -10.25
N PRO A 424 4.04 -38.78 -10.22
CA PRO A 424 3.07 -38.66 -9.13
C PRO A 424 3.61 -39.06 -7.75
N ALA A 425 4.48 -40.08 -7.68
CA ALA A 425 5.07 -40.52 -6.42
C ALA A 425 6.02 -39.46 -5.82
N PRO A 426 7.01 -38.91 -6.56
CA PRO A 426 7.76 -37.73 -6.12
C PRO A 426 6.89 -36.52 -5.79
N ALA A 427 5.81 -36.28 -6.54
CA ALA A 427 4.89 -35.17 -6.27
C ALA A 427 4.19 -35.33 -4.91
N ALA A 428 3.76 -36.54 -4.55
CA ALA A 428 3.15 -36.84 -3.25
C ALA A 428 4.13 -36.63 -2.08
N LEU A 429 5.40 -37.01 -2.26
CA LEU A 429 6.46 -36.74 -1.28
C LEU A 429 6.71 -35.24 -1.13
N ALA A 430 6.83 -34.51 -2.24
CA ALA A 430 7.01 -33.06 -2.24
C ALA A 430 5.81 -32.33 -1.58
N LEU A 431 4.58 -32.79 -1.84
CA LEU A 431 3.38 -32.25 -1.21
C LEU A 431 3.40 -32.49 0.30
N THR A 432 3.76 -33.68 0.75
CA THR A 432 3.88 -34.02 2.18
C THR A 432 4.91 -33.13 2.87
N ALA A 433 6.09 -32.96 2.26
CA ALA A 433 7.13 -32.07 2.77
C ALA A 433 6.67 -30.60 2.84
N LYS A 434 5.98 -30.13 1.80
CA LYS A 434 5.40 -28.77 1.78
C LYS A 434 4.35 -28.58 2.87
N LEU A 435 3.42 -29.52 3.04
CA LEU A 435 2.40 -29.43 4.08
C LEU A 435 3.02 -29.45 5.49
N ALA A 436 4.05 -30.26 5.71
CA ALA A 436 4.81 -30.27 6.96
C ALA A 436 5.50 -28.92 7.23
N PHE A 437 6.08 -28.30 6.19
CA PHE A 437 6.68 -26.96 6.28
C PHE A 437 5.64 -25.88 6.63
N ASP A 438 4.50 -25.88 5.93
CA ASP A 438 3.42 -24.92 6.17
C ASP A 438 2.83 -25.10 7.59
N ALA A 439 2.62 -26.33 8.04
CA ALA A 439 2.13 -26.64 9.38
C ALA A 439 3.09 -26.19 10.50
N ARG A 440 4.42 -26.24 10.28
CA ARG A 440 5.40 -25.69 11.23
C ARG A 440 5.38 -24.17 11.25
N SER A 441 5.25 -23.55 10.07
CA SER A 441 5.27 -22.09 9.92
C SER A 441 4.07 -21.40 10.55
N LEU A 442 2.93 -22.09 10.70
CA LEU A 442 1.72 -21.58 11.36
C LEU A 442 1.78 -21.59 12.90
N ARG A 443 2.82 -22.19 13.51
CA ARG A 443 2.97 -22.28 14.98
C ARG A 443 3.82 -21.15 15.59
N GLY A 444 4.24 -20.15 14.81
CA GLY A 444 5.01 -19.00 15.28
C GLY A 444 4.15 -17.94 15.99
N PRO A 445 4.74 -17.08 16.85
CA PRO A 445 4.02 -15.95 17.45
C PRO A 445 3.52 -15.01 16.35
N ALA A 446 2.25 -14.61 16.41
CA ALA A 446 1.70 -13.60 15.52
C ALA A 446 2.00 -12.21 16.11
N VAL A 447 2.98 -11.48 15.58
CA VAL A 447 3.12 -10.05 15.91
C VAL A 447 2.16 -9.24 15.02
N PRO A 448 1.24 -8.46 15.61
CA PRO A 448 0.27 -7.69 14.85
C PRO A 448 0.99 -6.63 14.00
N ALA A 449 0.56 -6.50 12.74
CA ALA A 449 1.12 -5.52 11.82
C ALA A 449 0.62 -4.08 12.05
N ARG A 450 -0.11 -3.83 13.13
CA ARG A 450 -0.59 -2.50 13.49
C ARG A 450 -0.44 -2.30 14.98
N LEU A 451 0.10 -1.15 15.35
CA LEU A 451 0.16 -0.68 16.74
C LEU A 451 -1.21 -0.64 17.39
N LEU A 452 -2.27 -0.28 16.66
CA LEU A 452 -3.60 -0.03 17.21
C LEU A 452 -4.65 -0.11 16.09
N ARG A 453 -5.59 -1.07 16.11
CA ARG A 453 -6.94 -0.81 15.60
C ARG A 453 -7.81 -0.73 16.85
N GLY A 454 -8.26 0.47 17.23
CA GLY A 454 -9.15 0.62 18.38
C GLY A 454 -10.24 -0.47 18.42
N PRO A 455 -10.69 -0.88 19.62
CA PRO A 455 -11.70 -1.92 19.73
C PRO A 455 -12.92 -1.46 18.94
N LEU A 456 -13.43 -2.38 18.12
CA LEU A 456 -14.76 -2.51 17.53
C LEU A 456 -14.59 -3.11 16.12
N PRO A 457 -14.89 -4.41 15.93
CA PRO A 457 -15.74 -4.75 14.79
C PRO A 457 -16.92 -3.77 14.82
N ARG A 458 -17.04 -2.93 13.79
CA ARG A 458 -18.32 -2.24 13.58
C ARG A 458 -19.28 -3.36 13.17
N ALA A 459 -20.22 -3.66 14.06
CA ALA A 459 -21.32 -4.59 13.81
C ALA A 459 -22.08 -4.18 12.56
#